data_AF-C6RIQ8-F1
#
_entry.id   AF-C6RIQ8-F1
#
_cell.length_a   1.000
_cell.length_b   1.000
_cell.length_c   1.000
_cell.angle_alpha   90.00
_cell.angle_beta   90.00
_cell.angle_gamma   90.00
#
_symmetry.space_group_name_H-M   'P 1'
#
loop_
_entity.id
_entity.type
_entity.pdbx_description
1 polymer ?
#
loop_
_entity_poly.entity_id
_entity_poly.type
_entity_poly.pdbx_seq_one_letter_code
_entity_poly.pdbx_strand_id
1 'polypeptide(L)'
;MGKFYCLYCGATVRAWNNGLNADQKKRLERELKIGVSLGETTPMLAQRIAQVLEKNKRDATAIALTGAGAIVSEIRQAFFEANDDVIKCYKYQATLDTRTSELCRAYDGLIWDKDYKPIGHNFPFRKPRVNTHFNCRSTIIPVTKSWDELGIEGMDEASGRTRSSMNGYVPQDMTFNDWLKTQSPETIEKTLGKGRAELFMQGKITMRDLITQQGRVLDLGELAKKKKIWEYSKENIKHFDIPKGIKSRIGLKTDKIRGSLEYLFNKHPEMFDGKADIVNIIKDVFSAPDIIKPATRRSGGFIIAKSIDDKKKKMIDIGIYPNNGVIFHINKRKWDADMREFKKGKQ
;
A
#
# COMPACT_ATOMS: atom_id res chain seq x y z
N MET A 1 37.58 -18.62 -8.81
CA MET A 1 36.73 -18.97 -7.65
C MET A 1 35.88 -17.76 -7.29
N GLY A 2 34.67 -17.66 -7.83
CA GLY A 2 33.76 -16.54 -7.52
C GLY A 2 33.32 -16.62 -6.05
N LYS A 3 33.48 -15.52 -5.32
CA LYS A 3 32.92 -15.37 -3.97
C LYS A 3 31.38 -15.47 -4.11
N PHE A 4 30.81 -16.64 -3.86
CA PHE A 4 29.36 -16.81 -3.75
C PHE A 4 28.88 -15.98 -2.56
N TYR A 5 28.28 -14.82 -2.84
CA TYR A 5 27.71 -13.95 -1.83
C TYR A 5 26.50 -14.65 -1.19
N CYS A 6 26.50 -14.73 0.14
CA CYS A 6 25.46 -15.29 1.00
C CYS A 6 24.05 -15.39 0.36
N LEU A 7 23.71 -16.61 -0.08
CA LEU A 7 22.41 -17.03 -0.63
C LEU A 7 21.21 -16.81 0.31
N TYR A 8 21.40 -16.22 1.51
CA TYR A 8 20.41 -16.21 2.60
C TYR A 8 20.38 -14.93 3.46
N CYS A 9 20.75 -13.77 2.92
CA CYS A 9 21.07 -12.59 3.74
C CYS A 9 19.97 -11.50 3.92
N GLY A 10 18.72 -11.72 3.50
CA GLY A 10 17.60 -10.82 3.85
C GLY A 10 17.21 -10.95 5.34
N ALA A 11 16.74 -9.91 6.01
CA ALA A 11 16.50 -9.92 7.47
C ALA A 11 15.61 -11.08 7.97
N THR A 12 14.59 -11.47 7.20
CA THR A 12 13.71 -12.62 7.50
C THR A 12 14.30 -13.96 7.05
N VAL A 13 15.10 -13.97 5.98
CA VAL A 13 15.86 -15.15 5.54
C VAL A 13 17.00 -15.47 6.51
N ARG A 14 17.60 -14.45 7.15
CA ARG A 14 18.56 -14.57 8.24
C ARG A 14 17.94 -15.23 9.46
N ALA A 15 16.73 -14.84 9.88
CA ALA A 15 16.08 -15.45 11.04
C ALA A 15 15.90 -16.97 10.87
N TRP A 16 15.53 -17.42 9.67
CA TRP A 16 15.43 -18.83 9.35
C TRP A 16 16.81 -19.51 9.14
N ASN A 17 17.73 -18.85 8.44
CA ASN A 17 19.10 -19.33 8.19
C ASN A 17 19.96 -19.39 9.47
N ASN A 18 19.63 -18.63 10.50
CA ASN A 18 20.30 -18.67 11.81
C ASN A 18 19.92 -19.92 12.60
N GLY A 19 18.78 -20.54 12.29
CA GLY A 19 18.35 -21.81 12.91
C GLY A 19 18.93 -23.06 12.25
N LEU A 20 19.69 -22.93 11.15
CA LEU A 20 20.35 -24.04 10.48
C LEU A 20 21.84 -24.09 10.80
N ASN A 21 22.38 -25.29 11.03
CA ASN A 21 23.82 -25.49 11.13
C ASN A 21 24.49 -25.46 9.74
N ALA A 22 25.82 -25.39 9.70
CA ALA A 22 26.56 -25.25 8.45
C ALA A 22 26.34 -26.42 7.46
N ASP A 23 26.15 -27.63 7.98
CA ASP A 23 25.93 -28.85 7.21
C ASP A 23 24.51 -28.87 6.58
N GLN A 24 23.50 -28.49 7.36
CA GLN A 24 22.14 -28.29 6.87
C GLN A 24 22.06 -27.23 5.76
N LYS A 25 22.84 -26.14 5.87
CA LYS A 25 22.92 -25.11 4.81
C LYS A 25 23.52 -25.66 3.53
N LYS A 26 24.61 -26.42 3.62
CA LYS A 26 25.26 -27.06 2.46
C LYS A 26 24.33 -28.06 1.79
N ARG A 27 23.65 -28.91 2.56
CA ARG A 27 22.66 -29.87 2.05
C ARG A 27 21.52 -29.16 1.34
N LEU A 28 20.90 -28.19 1.99
CA LEU A 28 19.84 -27.39 1.39
C LEU A 28 20.27 -26.74 0.07
N GLU A 29 21.43 -26.08 0.05
CA GLU A 29 21.93 -25.41 -1.15
C GLU A 29 22.13 -26.39 -2.31
N ARG A 30 22.70 -27.57 -2.03
CA ARG A 30 22.87 -28.64 -3.00
C ARG A 30 21.53 -29.09 -3.57
N GLU A 31 20.57 -29.41 -2.70
CA GLU A 31 19.26 -29.94 -3.09
C GLU A 31 18.44 -28.91 -3.87
N LEU A 32 18.52 -27.63 -3.49
CA LEU A 32 17.93 -26.53 -4.24
C LEU A 32 18.52 -26.42 -5.66
N LYS A 33 19.85 -26.46 -5.79
CA LYS A 33 20.53 -26.39 -7.10
C LYS A 33 20.16 -27.57 -7.99
N ILE A 34 20.13 -28.79 -7.44
CA ILE A 34 19.71 -29.99 -8.18
C ILE A 34 18.26 -29.83 -8.65
N GLY A 35 17.34 -29.51 -7.75
CA GLY A 35 15.93 -29.41 -8.11
C GLY A 35 15.63 -28.31 -9.14
N VAL A 36 16.27 -27.15 -9.01
CA VAL A 36 16.15 -26.08 -10.02
C VAL A 36 16.73 -26.52 -11.37
N SER A 37 17.87 -27.22 -11.38
CA SER A 37 18.49 -27.71 -12.62
C SER A 37 17.66 -28.78 -13.32
N LEU A 38 16.96 -29.61 -12.55
CA LEU A 38 16.04 -30.65 -13.05
C LEU A 38 14.67 -30.09 -13.48
N GLY A 39 14.42 -28.78 -13.33
CA GLY A 39 13.13 -28.18 -13.64
C GLY A 39 12.00 -28.62 -12.69
N GLU A 40 12.33 -29.01 -11.44
CA GLU A 40 11.35 -29.45 -10.46
C GLU A 40 10.31 -28.36 -10.16
N THR A 41 9.05 -28.78 -10.04
CA THR A 41 7.98 -27.88 -9.60
C THR A 41 8.16 -27.51 -8.12
N THR A 42 7.55 -26.40 -7.69
CA THR A 42 7.61 -25.98 -6.28
C THR A 42 7.16 -27.08 -5.30
N PRO A 43 6.07 -27.84 -5.53
CA PRO A 43 5.70 -28.96 -4.65
C PRO A 43 6.77 -30.06 -4.54
N MET A 44 7.43 -30.42 -5.65
CA MET A 44 8.50 -31.41 -5.66
C MET A 44 9.71 -30.93 -4.86
N LEU A 45 10.11 -29.68 -5.10
CA LEU A 45 11.22 -29.06 -4.38
C LEU A 45 10.91 -28.91 -2.88
N ALA A 46 9.66 -28.58 -2.53
CA ALA A 46 9.20 -28.53 -1.15
C ALA A 46 9.26 -29.89 -0.46
N GLN A 47 8.90 -30.97 -1.16
CA GLN A 47 8.99 -32.33 -0.63
C GLN A 47 10.45 -32.73 -0.37
N ARG A 48 11.35 -32.46 -1.32
CA ARG A 48 12.79 -32.68 -1.17
C ARG A 48 13.35 -31.93 0.05
N ILE A 49 13.00 -30.65 0.19
CA ILE A 49 13.46 -29.83 1.33
C ILE A 49 12.87 -30.31 2.65
N ALA A 50 11.60 -30.73 2.68
CA ALA A 50 10.96 -31.25 3.88
C ALA A 50 11.71 -32.47 4.42
N GLN A 51 12.13 -33.37 3.54
CA GLN A 51 12.92 -34.56 3.89
C GLN A 51 14.32 -34.18 4.39
N VAL A 52 15.01 -33.28 3.71
CA VAL A 52 16.41 -32.94 3.99
C VAL A 52 16.58 -32.11 5.27
N LEU A 53 15.58 -31.29 5.61
CA LEU A 53 15.63 -30.40 6.78
C LEU A 53 14.69 -30.82 7.91
N GLU A 54 13.97 -31.94 7.77
CA GLU A 54 12.97 -32.42 8.73
C GLU A 54 11.97 -31.31 9.12
N LYS A 55 11.53 -30.53 8.13
CA LYS A 55 10.59 -29.42 8.30
C LYS A 55 9.19 -29.84 7.87
N ASN A 56 8.19 -29.21 8.49
CA ASN A 56 6.82 -29.34 8.02
C ASN A 56 6.67 -28.81 6.58
N LYS A 57 5.62 -29.28 5.89
CA LYS A 57 5.35 -28.93 4.49
C LYS A 57 5.26 -27.43 4.23
N ARG A 58 4.70 -26.66 5.18
CA ARG A 58 4.50 -25.22 5.03
C ARG A 58 5.84 -24.48 5.01
N ASP A 59 6.71 -24.81 5.95
CA ASP A 59 8.05 -24.22 6.03
C ASP A 59 8.88 -24.64 4.81
N ALA A 60 8.87 -25.94 4.47
CA ALA A 60 9.60 -26.46 3.32
C ALA A 60 9.16 -25.83 2.00
N THR A 61 7.85 -25.59 1.80
CA THR A 61 7.32 -24.90 0.61
C THR A 61 7.88 -23.49 0.49
N ALA A 62 7.91 -22.77 1.61
CA ALA A 62 8.29 -21.38 1.60
C ALA A 62 9.83 -21.21 1.50
N ILE A 63 10.59 -22.17 2.02
CA ILE A 63 12.02 -22.33 1.76
C ILE A 63 12.27 -22.62 0.27
N ALA A 64 11.54 -23.57 -0.32
CA ALA A 64 11.67 -23.95 -1.73
C ALA A 64 11.44 -22.75 -2.65
N LEU A 65 10.34 -22.00 -2.45
CA LEU A 65 10.03 -20.79 -3.21
C LEU A 65 11.12 -19.73 -3.09
N THR A 66 11.60 -19.48 -1.86
CA THR A 66 12.60 -18.45 -1.60
C THR A 66 13.97 -18.84 -2.17
N GLY A 67 14.36 -20.10 -2.02
CA GLY A 67 15.63 -20.65 -2.49
C GLY A 67 15.70 -20.73 -4.02
N ALA A 68 14.70 -21.35 -4.65
CA ALA A 68 14.62 -21.42 -6.11
C ALA A 68 14.55 -20.03 -6.73
N GLY A 69 13.73 -19.14 -6.17
CA GLY A 69 13.62 -17.75 -6.63
C GLY A 69 14.95 -17.00 -6.53
N ALA A 70 15.79 -17.29 -5.53
CA ALA A 70 17.12 -16.68 -5.40
C ALA A 70 18.06 -17.16 -6.52
N ILE A 71 18.13 -18.48 -6.75
CA ILE A 71 18.97 -19.08 -7.80
C ILE A 71 18.57 -18.53 -9.18
N VAL A 72 17.27 -18.56 -9.49
CA VAL A 72 16.77 -18.07 -10.79
C VAL A 72 17.05 -16.57 -10.99
N SER A 73 16.95 -15.77 -9.92
CA SER A 73 17.25 -14.34 -10.01
C SER A 73 18.73 -14.07 -10.26
N GLU A 74 19.63 -14.83 -9.62
CA GLU A 74 21.08 -14.71 -9.82
C GLU A 74 21.47 -15.09 -11.25
N ILE A 75 20.92 -16.19 -11.77
CA ILE A 75 21.14 -16.61 -13.17
C ILE A 75 20.65 -15.54 -14.14
N ARG A 76 19.44 -14.98 -13.93
CA ARG A 76 18.91 -13.90 -14.77
C ARG A 76 19.80 -12.67 -14.72
N GLN A 77 20.28 -12.28 -13.55
CA GLN A 77 21.15 -11.11 -13.42
C GLN A 77 22.47 -11.32 -14.16
N ALA A 78 23.12 -12.47 -13.98
CA ALA A 78 24.35 -12.80 -14.71
C ALA A 78 24.12 -12.84 -16.23
N PHE A 79 22.98 -13.38 -16.68
CA PHE A 79 22.58 -13.33 -18.08
C PHE A 79 22.42 -11.88 -18.56
N PHE A 80 21.79 -11.01 -17.78
CA PHE A 80 21.64 -9.61 -18.17
C PHE A 80 22.97 -8.84 -18.18
N GLU A 81 23.87 -9.13 -17.24
CA GLU A 81 25.21 -8.53 -17.20
C GLU A 81 26.09 -9.01 -18.38
N ALA A 82 25.90 -10.23 -18.85
CA ALA A 82 26.62 -10.77 -20.01
C ALA A 82 26.12 -10.23 -21.37
N ASN A 83 24.93 -9.60 -21.39
CA ASN A 83 24.29 -9.04 -22.59
C ASN A 83 24.08 -7.52 -22.43
N ASP A 84 25.08 -6.84 -21.89
CA ASP A 84 25.04 -5.41 -21.53
C ASP A 84 25.13 -4.47 -22.76
N ASP A 85 25.45 -5.05 -23.90
CA ASP A 85 25.46 -4.46 -25.25
C ASP A 85 24.03 -4.24 -25.78
N VAL A 86 23.08 -5.11 -25.45
CA VAL A 86 21.66 -4.99 -25.83
C VAL A 86 20.75 -4.50 -24.71
N ILE A 87 21.18 -4.62 -23.45
CA ILE A 87 20.40 -4.19 -22.29
C ILE A 87 20.70 -2.73 -21.95
N LYS A 88 19.64 -1.94 -21.83
CA LYS A 88 19.69 -0.52 -21.46
C LYS A 88 19.68 -0.34 -19.95
N CYS A 89 18.72 -0.97 -19.27
CA CYS A 89 18.52 -0.82 -17.84
C CYS A 89 17.72 -2.01 -17.26
N TYR A 90 17.62 -2.07 -15.94
CA TYR A 90 16.86 -3.09 -15.22
C TYR A 90 15.56 -2.51 -14.67
N LYS A 91 14.43 -3.16 -14.91
CA LYS A 91 13.11 -2.74 -14.41
C LYS A 91 12.57 -3.74 -13.39
N TYR A 92 12.07 -3.24 -12.27
CA TYR A 92 11.39 -4.08 -11.28
C TYR A 92 9.94 -4.33 -11.70
N GLN A 93 9.56 -5.60 -11.77
CA GLN A 93 8.24 -6.05 -12.18
C GLN A 93 7.59 -6.89 -11.07
N ALA A 94 6.66 -6.28 -10.35
CA ALA A 94 5.86 -6.92 -9.31
C ALA A 94 4.81 -7.88 -9.87
N THR A 95 4.40 -8.88 -9.10
CA THR A 95 3.16 -9.60 -9.44
C THR A 95 1.95 -8.68 -9.21
N LEU A 96 1.01 -8.60 -10.16
CA LEU A 96 -0.21 -7.80 -10.02
C LEU A 96 -1.33 -8.64 -9.40
N ASP A 97 -1.34 -8.75 -8.07
CA ASP A 97 -2.41 -9.40 -7.31
C ASP A 97 -2.51 -8.89 -5.86
N THR A 98 -3.47 -9.41 -5.10
CA THR A 98 -3.72 -8.99 -3.71
C THR A 98 -2.67 -9.48 -2.70
N ARG A 99 -1.75 -10.37 -3.09
CA ARG A 99 -0.78 -11.03 -2.19
C ARG A 99 0.64 -10.47 -2.32
N THR A 100 0.90 -9.64 -3.33
CA THR A 100 2.19 -8.97 -3.52
C THR A 100 2.51 -8.11 -2.29
N SER A 101 3.74 -8.11 -1.80
CA SER A 101 4.14 -7.36 -0.60
C SER A 101 4.17 -5.85 -0.84
N GLU A 102 4.05 -5.05 0.20
CA GLU A 102 4.14 -3.58 0.12
C GLU A 102 5.44 -3.12 -0.52
N LEU A 103 6.55 -3.79 -0.21
CA LEU A 103 7.86 -3.49 -0.80
C LEU A 103 7.85 -3.71 -2.32
N CYS A 104 7.31 -4.84 -2.78
CA CYS A 104 7.19 -5.13 -4.21
C CYS A 104 6.27 -4.13 -4.92
N ARG A 105 5.12 -3.81 -4.31
CA ARG A 105 4.15 -2.84 -4.87
C ARG A 105 4.79 -1.47 -5.06
N ALA A 106 5.61 -1.05 -4.09
CA ALA A 106 6.30 0.23 -4.12
C ALA A 106 7.43 0.29 -5.14
N TYR A 107 8.12 -0.83 -5.37
CA TYR A 107 9.22 -0.93 -6.32
C TYR A 107 8.76 -1.13 -7.77
N ASP A 108 7.52 -1.53 -8.01
CA ASP A 108 7.04 -1.81 -9.38
C ASP A 108 7.23 -0.61 -10.32
N GLY A 109 7.84 -0.87 -11.47
CA GLY A 109 8.15 0.12 -12.49
C GLY A 109 9.38 0.98 -12.22
N LEU A 110 10.05 0.85 -11.07
CA LEU A 110 11.34 1.49 -10.85
C LEU A 110 12.42 0.87 -11.74
N ILE A 111 13.38 1.71 -12.16
CA ILE A 111 14.43 1.34 -13.10
C ILE A 111 15.81 1.78 -12.62
N TRP A 112 16.82 0.95 -12.90
CA TRP A 112 18.21 1.21 -12.56
C TRP A 112 19.09 0.98 -13.79
N ASP A 113 20.13 1.79 -13.94
CA ASP A 113 21.12 1.58 -14.99
C ASP A 113 21.94 0.29 -14.76
N LYS A 114 22.87 0.03 -15.67
CA LYS A 114 23.76 -1.14 -15.62
C LYS A 114 24.71 -1.13 -14.42
N ASP A 115 25.02 0.06 -13.90
CA ASP A 115 25.79 0.26 -12.67
C ASP A 115 24.91 0.19 -11.41
N TYR A 116 23.62 -0.14 -11.55
CA TYR A 116 22.65 -0.25 -10.48
C TYR A 116 22.30 1.08 -9.80
N LYS A 117 22.55 2.20 -10.47
CA LYS A 117 22.16 3.53 -10.02
C LYS A 117 20.71 3.79 -10.41
N PRO A 118 19.92 4.38 -9.50
CA PRO A 118 18.50 4.61 -9.77
C PRO A 118 18.29 5.67 -10.84
N ILE A 119 17.33 5.45 -11.73
CA ILE A 119 16.96 6.38 -12.80
C ILE A 119 15.62 7.04 -12.44
N GLY A 120 15.62 8.35 -12.22
CA GLY A 120 14.41 9.11 -11.92
C GLY A 120 13.81 8.88 -10.52
N HIS A 121 14.58 8.26 -9.59
CA HIS A 121 14.15 8.04 -8.21
C HIS A 121 15.35 7.87 -7.26
N ASN A 122 15.06 7.74 -5.96
CA ASN A 122 16.11 7.60 -4.92
C ASN A 122 16.12 6.22 -4.23
N PHE A 123 15.30 5.27 -4.68
CA PHE A 123 15.30 3.92 -4.14
C PHE A 123 16.55 3.15 -4.58
N PRO A 124 17.30 2.54 -3.64
CA PRO A 124 18.51 1.80 -3.99
C PRO A 124 18.17 0.52 -4.75
N PHE A 125 19.04 0.13 -5.68
CA PHE A 125 18.99 -1.22 -6.20
C PHE A 125 19.36 -2.18 -5.07
N ARG A 126 18.59 -3.24 -4.90
CA ARG A 126 18.84 -4.20 -3.84
C ARG A 126 19.66 -5.34 -4.40
N LYS A 127 20.98 -5.30 -4.25
CA LYS A 127 21.87 -6.43 -4.57
C LYS A 127 21.91 -7.46 -3.42
N PRO A 128 22.01 -8.77 -3.71
CA PRO A 128 21.85 -9.42 -5.02
C PRO A 128 20.36 -9.68 -5.38
N ARG A 129 19.41 -9.00 -4.72
CA ARG A 129 18.02 -9.43 -4.60
C ARG A 129 17.00 -8.35 -4.95
N VAL A 130 16.16 -8.66 -5.94
CA VAL A 130 14.78 -8.17 -5.96
C VAL A 130 13.83 -9.09 -5.17
N ASN A 131 14.21 -10.34 -4.88
CA ASN A 131 13.58 -11.16 -3.83
C ASN A 131 14.03 -10.74 -2.43
N THR A 132 13.61 -9.54 -2.07
CA THR A 132 13.96 -8.79 -0.84
C THR A 132 13.31 -9.33 0.42
N HIS A 133 12.48 -10.35 0.27
CA HIS A 133 11.75 -10.98 1.36
C HIS A 133 11.31 -12.39 0.96
N PHE A 134 10.91 -13.14 1.98
CA PHE A 134 10.37 -14.48 1.87
C PHE A 134 9.15 -14.54 0.93
N ASN A 135 9.00 -15.64 0.19
CA ASN A 135 7.89 -15.88 -0.74
C ASN A 135 7.65 -14.76 -1.77
N CYS A 136 8.71 -14.07 -2.19
CA CYS A 136 8.60 -13.05 -3.23
C CYS A 136 8.26 -13.70 -4.58
N ARG A 137 7.34 -13.07 -5.33
CA ARG A 137 6.86 -13.52 -6.65
C ARG A 137 7.12 -12.49 -7.76
N SER A 138 7.70 -11.36 -7.37
CA SER A 138 8.14 -10.29 -8.26
C SER A 138 9.49 -10.63 -8.88
N THR A 139 9.83 -9.96 -9.97
CA THR A 139 11.07 -10.22 -10.72
C THR A 139 11.70 -8.94 -11.26
N ILE A 140 12.97 -9.01 -11.65
CA ILE A 140 13.61 -8.00 -12.49
C ILE A 140 13.50 -8.47 -13.92
N ILE A 141 13.11 -7.56 -14.80
CA ILE A 141 13.21 -7.75 -16.24
C ILE A 141 14.23 -6.79 -16.84
N PRO A 142 14.88 -7.17 -17.94
CA PRO A 142 15.72 -6.25 -18.68
C PRO A 142 14.83 -5.30 -19.50
N VAL A 143 15.26 -4.06 -19.62
CA VAL A 143 14.79 -3.14 -20.65
C VAL A 143 15.86 -3.13 -21.73
N THR A 144 15.48 -3.50 -22.94
CA THR A 144 16.39 -3.49 -24.09
C THR A 144 16.58 -2.07 -24.60
N LYS A 145 17.70 -1.84 -25.28
CA LYS A 145 17.91 -0.65 -26.11
C LYS A 145 16.86 -0.60 -27.24
N SER A 146 16.55 0.60 -27.70
CA SER A 146 15.79 0.78 -28.95
C SER A 146 16.63 0.36 -30.15
N TRP A 147 16.00 0.18 -31.32
CA TRP A 147 16.70 -0.10 -32.57
C TRP A 147 17.69 1.01 -32.93
N ASP A 148 17.30 2.27 -32.72
CA ASP A 148 18.18 3.44 -32.90
C ASP A 148 19.40 3.39 -31.97
N GLU A 149 19.21 3.01 -30.70
CA GLU A 149 20.30 2.84 -29.72
C GLU A 149 21.23 1.67 -30.07
N LEU A 150 20.80 0.77 -30.96
CA LEU A 150 21.59 -0.32 -31.55
C LEU A 150 22.14 0.01 -32.94
N GLY A 151 21.81 1.18 -33.50
CA GLY A 151 22.21 1.57 -34.86
C GLY A 151 21.51 0.78 -35.98
N ILE A 152 20.30 0.26 -35.71
CA ILE A 152 19.50 -0.49 -36.68
C ILE A 152 18.36 0.42 -37.16
N GLU A 153 18.45 0.86 -38.41
CA GLU A 153 17.43 1.71 -39.02
C GLU A 153 16.26 0.91 -39.63
N GLY A 154 15.09 1.54 -39.74
CA GLY A 154 13.93 0.97 -40.43
C GLY A 154 13.15 -0.12 -39.67
N MET A 155 13.41 -0.27 -38.36
CA MET A 155 12.69 -1.20 -37.50
C MET A 155 11.80 -0.44 -36.50
N ASP A 156 10.52 -0.80 -36.47
CA ASP A 156 9.59 -0.25 -35.47
C ASP A 156 9.81 -0.89 -34.09
N GLU A 157 9.54 -0.12 -33.02
CA GLU A 157 9.53 -0.68 -31.67
C GLU A 157 8.41 -1.71 -31.51
N ALA A 158 8.68 -2.76 -30.73
CA ALA A 158 7.68 -3.76 -30.37
C ALA A 158 6.52 -3.11 -29.58
N SER A 159 5.40 -2.89 -30.27
CA SER A 159 4.16 -2.38 -29.69
C SER A 159 3.33 -3.50 -29.05
N GLY A 160 2.36 -3.13 -28.20
CA GLY A 160 1.41 -4.09 -27.64
C GLY A 160 1.98 -5.08 -26.61
N ARG A 161 3.16 -4.81 -26.03
CA ARG A 161 3.75 -5.66 -24.98
C ARG A 161 2.81 -5.75 -23.77
N THR A 162 2.64 -6.95 -23.23
CA THR A 162 1.76 -7.21 -22.08
C THR A 162 2.47 -7.93 -20.93
N ARG A 163 1.99 -7.70 -19.70
CA ARG A 163 2.34 -8.48 -18.50
C ARG A 163 1.09 -9.17 -17.93
N SER A 164 1.31 -10.27 -17.23
CA SER A 164 0.25 -10.97 -16.51
C SER A 164 -0.21 -10.20 -15.26
N SER A 165 -1.52 -10.23 -15.02
CA SER A 165 -2.20 -9.81 -13.80
C SER A 165 -3.16 -10.91 -13.33
N MET A 166 -3.63 -10.85 -12.09
CA MET A 166 -4.63 -11.80 -11.57
C MET A 166 -5.94 -11.80 -12.37
N ASN A 167 -6.23 -10.75 -13.13
CA ASN A 167 -7.45 -10.62 -13.95
C ASN A 167 -7.17 -10.69 -15.46
N GLY A 168 -6.03 -11.26 -15.87
CA GLY A 168 -5.64 -11.37 -17.29
C GLY A 168 -4.45 -10.49 -17.67
N TYR A 169 -4.28 -10.26 -18.97
CA TYR A 169 -3.17 -9.47 -19.49
C TYR A 169 -3.44 -7.98 -19.39
N VAL A 170 -2.40 -7.21 -19.04
CA VAL A 170 -2.41 -5.75 -18.98
C VAL A 170 -1.19 -5.21 -19.73
N PRO A 171 -1.16 -3.92 -20.14
CA PRO A 171 0.03 -3.33 -20.76
C PRO A 171 1.30 -3.54 -19.92
N GLN A 172 2.44 -3.81 -20.58
CA GLN A 172 3.73 -4.08 -19.93
C GLN A 172 4.19 -2.97 -18.98
N ASP A 173 3.81 -1.73 -19.28
CA ASP A 173 4.16 -0.56 -18.47
C ASP A 173 3.13 -0.21 -17.39
N MET A 174 2.03 -0.95 -17.29
CA MET A 174 1.09 -0.79 -16.18
C MET A 174 1.79 -1.09 -14.86
N THR A 175 1.88 -0.08 -13.99
CA THR A 175 2.46 -0.23 -12.65
C THR A 175 1.44 -0.85 -11.69
N PHE A 176 1.89 -1.39 -10.55
CA PHE A 176 1.02 -1.90 -9.50
C PHE A 176 0.09 -0.80 -8.98
N ASN A 177 0.61 0.42 -8.84
CA ASN A 177 -0.16 1.57 -8.40
C ASN A 177 -1.31 1.87 -9.36
N ASP A 178 -1.07 1.81 -10.67
CA ASP A 178 -2.10 2.12 -11.68
C ASP A 178 -3.06 0.95 -11.88
N TRP A 179 -2.54 -0.29 -11.88
CA TRP A 179 -3.35 -1.49 -11.84
C TRP A 179 -4.34 -1.45 -10.68
N LEU A 180 -3.88 -1.12 -9.46
CA LEU A 180 -4.74 -1.11 -8.28
C LEU A 180 -5.87 -0.08 -8.36
N LYS A 181 -5.69 1.04 -9.07
CA LYS A 181 -6.75 2.04 -9.30
C LYS A 181 -7.90 1.50 -10.16
N THR A 182 -7.65 0.49 -10.98
CA THR A 182 -8.67 -0.15 -11.84
C THR A 182 -9.47 -1.23 -11.11
N GLN A 183 -9.10 -1.57 -9.88
CA GLN A 183 -9.70 -2.67 -9.13
C GLN A 183 -10.94 -2.22 -8.34
N SER A 184 -11.79 -3.18 -7.98
CA SER A 184 -12.96 -2.91 -7.12
C SER A 184 -12.53 -2.43 -5.72
N PRO A 185 -13.35 -1.64 -5.00
CA PRO A 185 -13.06 -1.22 -3.63
C PRO A 185 -12.72 -2.38 -2.69
N GLU A 186 -13.39 -3.52 -2.83
CA GLU A 186 -13.15 -4.74 -2.04
C GLU A 186 -11.76 -5.31 -2.32
N THR A 187 -11.32 -5.29 -3.57
CA THR A 187 -9.99 -5.76 -3.98
C THR A 187 -8.90 -4.82 -3.46
N ILE A 188 -9.14 -3.51 -3.50
CA ILE A 188 -8.24 -2.50 -2.93
C ILE A 188 -8.13 -2.70 -1.41
N GLU A 189 -9.25 -2.88 -0.72
CA GLU A 189 -9.28 -3.14 0.73
C GLU A 189 -8.59 -4.46 1.09
N LYS A 190 -8.83 -5.54 0.35
CA LYS A 190 -8.14 -6.82 0.52
C LYS A 190 -6.63 -6.69 0.33
N THR A 191 -6.20 -5.81 -0.59
CA THR A 191 -4.79 -5.60 -0.91
C THR A 191 -4.09 -4.75 0.14
N LEU A 192 -4.65 -3.60 0.52
CA LEU A 192 -3.99 -2.59 1.36
C LEU A 192 -4.41 -2.63 2.84
N GLY A 193 -5.54 -3.27 3.15
CA GLY A 193 -6.25 -3.14 4.42
C GLY A 193 -7.09 -1.85 4.47
N LYS A 194 -8.16 -1.87 5.27
CA LYS A 194 -9.20 -0.82 5.34
C LYS A 194 -8.65 0.61 5.37
N GLY A 195 -7.72 0.91 6.29
CA GLY A 195 -7.21 2.27 6.47
C GLY A 195 -6.38 2.78 5.28
N ARG A 196 -5.49 1.95 4.73
CA ARG A 196 -4.65 2.35 3.59
C ARG A 196 -5.45 2.40 2.29
N ALA A 197 -6.42 1.50 2.13
CA ALA A 197 -7.33 1.48 0.99
C ALA A 197 -8.12 2.78 0.88
N GLU A 198 -8.66 3.27 2.00
CA GLU A 198 -9.40 4.53 2.03
C GLU A 198 -8.52 5.73 1.61
N LEU A 199 -7.28 5.79 2.12
CA LEU A 199 -6.32 6.83 1.73
C LEU A 199 -5.91 6.74 0.25
N PHE A 200 -5.76 5.54 -0.27
CA PHE A 200 -5.40 5.29 -1.66
C PHE A 200 -6.54 5.69 -2.62
N MET A 201 -7.79 5.31 -2.32
CA MET A 201 -8.96 5.68 -3.10
C MET A 201 -9.20 7.20 -3.11
N GLN A 202 -8.81 7.90 -2.04
CA GLN A 202 -8.83 9.36 -1.98
C GLN A 202 -7.65 10.03 -2.71
N GLY A 203 -6.72 9.26 -3.29
CA GLY A 203 -5.52 9.77 -3.95
C GLY A 203 -4.46 10.36 -3.01
N LYS A 204 -4.58 10.16 -1.70
CA LYS A 204 -3.68 10.75 -0.69
C LYS A 204 -2.36 9.99 -0.54
N ILE A 205 -2.33 8.72 -0.90
CA ILE A 205 -1.14 7.87 -0.88
C ILE A 205 -0.99 7.11 -2.18
N THR A 206 0.25 6.75 -2.50
CA THR A 206 0.64 5.85 -3.58
C THR A 206 1.36 4.63 -2.99
N MET A 207 1.64 3.62 -3.82
CA MET A 207 2.41 2.46 -3.37
C MET A 207 3.80 2.84 -2.81
N ARG A 208 4.43 3.88 -3.38
CA ARG A 208 5.74 4.39 -2.94
C ARG A 208 5.72 5.00 -1.54
N ASP A 209 4.55 5.44 -1.09
CA ASP A 209 4.41 6.01 0.25
C ASP A 209 4.42 4.94 1.34
N LEU A 210 4.07 3.70 1.00
CA LEU A 210 3.93 2.58 1.94
C LEU A 210 5.25 2.15 2.59
N ILE A 211 6.38 2.60 2.05
CA ILE A 211 7.71 2.25 2.52
C ILE A 211 8.58 3.49 2.74
N THR A 212 9.61 3.30 3.55
CA THR A 212 10.80 4.17 3.58
C THR A 212 11.65 3.94 2.34
N GLN A 213 12.62 4.83 2.10
CA GLN A 213 13.62 4.63 1.03
C GLN A 213 14.40 3.31 1.21
N GLN A 214 14.66 2.95 2.47
CA GLN A 214 15.29 1.70 2.90
C GLN A 214 14.32 0.51 2.90
N GLY A 215 13.08 0.67 2.41
CA GLY A 215 12.12 -0.41 2.19
C GLY A 215 11.45 -0.96 3.43
N ARG A 216 11.64 -0.32 4.58
CA ARG A 216 10.82 -0.60 5.78
C ARG A 216 9.38 -0.15 5.51
N VAL A 217 8.43 -1.05 5.73
CA VAL A 217 7.00 -0.75 5.63
C VAL A 217 6.60 0.25 6.72
N LEU A 218 5.82 1.25 6.33
CA LEU A 218 5.26 2.25 7.22
C LEU A 218 3.90 1.81 7.73
N ASP A 219 3.66 1.92 9.02
CA ASP A 219 2.33 1.73 9.59
C ASP A 219 1.39 2.93 9.28
N LEU A 220 0.11 2.81 9.63
CA LEU A 220 -0.87 3.87 9.39
C LEU A 220 -0.56 5.18 10.13
N GLY A 221 0.02 5.12 11.33
CA GLY A 221 0.40 6.30 12.11
C GLY A 221 1.60 7.00 11.49
N GLU A 222 2.61 6.24 11.06
CA GLU A 222 3.77 6.78 10.35
C GLU A 222 3.37 7.38 8.99
N LEU A 223 2.48 6.72 8.25
CA LEU A 223 1.92 7.25 7.00
C LEU A 223 1.15 8.55 7.23
N ALA A 224 0.31 8.59 8.27
CA ALA A 224 -0.43 9.78 8.67
C ALA A 224 0.51 10.95 9.00
N LYS A 225 1.58 10.72 9.78
CA LYS A 225 2.59 11.74 10.09
C LYS A 225 3.32 12.20 8.83
N LYS A 226 3.86 11.27 8.03
CA LYS A 226 4.64 11.54 6.81
C LYS A 226 3.85 12.37 5.80
N LYS A 227 2.58 12.03 5.59
CA LYS A 227 1.73 12.69 4.59
C LYS A 227 0.87 13.81 5.19
N LYS A 228 1.04 14.12 6.49
CA LYS A 228 0.19 15.06 7.23
C LYS A 228 -1.31 14.71 7.09
N ILE A 229 -1.63 13.41 7.05
CA ILE A 229 -2.99 12.86 6.97
C ILE A 229 -3.49 12.54 8.38
N TRP A 230 -3.84 13.57 9.13
CA TRP A 230 -4.16 13.44 10.56
C TRP A 230 -5.56 12.85 10.86
N GLU A 231 -6.37 12.58 9.83
CA GLU A 231 -7.73 11.99 9.92
C GLU A 231 -7.78 10.64 10.70
N TYR A 232 -6.66 9.90 10.79
CA TYR A 232 -6.58 8.55 11.40
C TYR A 232 -5.57 8.42 12.54
N SER A 233 -4.99 9.54 13.03
CA SER A 233 -4.00 9.48 14.11
C SER A 233 -4.60 8.84 15.37
N LYS A 234 -3.87 7.90 15.99
CA LYS A 234 -4.23 7.28 17.27
C LYS A 234 -3.96 8.19 18.48
N GLU A 235 -3.21 9.26 18.29
CA GLU A 235 -2.85 10.23 19.33
C GLU A 235 -3.98 11.25 19.52
N ASN A 236 -4.30 11.57 20.78
CA ASN A 236 -5.35 12.55 21.16
C ASN A 236 -6.74 12.26 20.57
N ILE A 237 -7.08 10.97 20.41
CA ILE A 237 -8.43 10.55 20.06
C ILE A 237 -9.36 10.79 21.24
N LYS A 238 -10.45 11.53 21.00
CA LYS A 238 -11.58 11.58 21.92
C LYS A 238 -12.73 10.72 21.40
N HIS A 239 -13.34 9.97 22.30
CA HIS A 239 -14.55 9.21 22.04
C HIS A 239 -15.78 10.02 22.42
N PHE A 240 -16.84 9.89 21.62
CA PHE A 240 -18.11 10.56 21.84
C PHE A 240 -19.26 9.56 21.76
N ASP A 241 -20.25 9.76 22.62
CA ASP A 241 -21.49 9.01 22.59
C ASP A 241 -22.38 9.50 21.45
N ILE A 242 -23.13 8.58 20.84
CA ILE A 242 -24.14 8.90 19.83
C ILE A 242 -25.53 8.68 20.38
N PRO A 243 -26.44 9.66 20.24
CA PRO A 243 -27.86 9.41 20.44
C PRO A 243 -28.36 8.36 19.45
N LYS A 244 -29.15 7.39 19.95
CA LYS A 244 -29.69 6.27 19.15
C LYS A 244 -30.36 6.74 17.85
N GLY A 245 -31.04 7.89 17.86
CA GLY A 245 -31.68 8.47 16.67
C GLY A 245 -30.70 8.82 15.53
N ILE A 246 -29.50 9.31 15.84
CA ILE A 246 -28.48 9.58 14.83
C ILE A 246 -27.90 8.27 14.29
N LYS A 247 -27.63 7.31 15.19
CA LYS A 247 -27.08 5.99 14.83
C LYS A 247 -27.88 5.34 13.71
N SER A 248 -29.20 5.30 13.86
CA SER A 248 -30.10 4.69 12.89
C SER A 248 -30.18 5.49 11.58
N ARG A 249 -30.23 6.83 11.67
CA ARG A 249 -30.35 7.71 10.49
C ARG A 249 -29.14 7.64 9.55
N ILE A 250 -27.94 7.47 10.08
CA ILE A 250 -26.71 7.38 9.26
C ILE A 250 -26.24 5.96 9.01
N GLY A 251 -26.93 4.94 9.57
CA GLY A 251 -26.52 3.54 9.46
C GLY A 251 -25.14 3.26 10.11
N LEU A 252 -24.89 3.84 11.28
CA LEU A 252 -23.59 3.72 11.95
C LEU A 252 -23.36 2.26 12.42
N LYS A 253 -22.28 1.65 11.94
CA LYS A 253 -21.92 0.25 12.21
C LYS A 253 -21.16 0.02 13.52
N THR A 254 -20.94 1.07 14.30
CA THR A 254 -20.20 1.03 15.57
C THR A 254 -20.96 1.77 16.66
N ASP A 255 -20.69 1.45 17.92
CA ASP A 255 -21.26 2.14 19.08
C ASP A 255 -20.44 3.37 19.51
N LYS A 256 -19.28 3.61 18.87
CA LYS A 256 -18.35 4.67 19.27
C LYS A 256 -18.05 5.61 18.13
N ILE A 257 -18.24 6.91 18.34
CA ILE A 257 -17.57 7.91 17.51
C ILE A 257 -16.17 8.15 18.06
N ARG A 258 -15.24 8.44 17.17
CA ARG A 258 -13.94 9.00 17.51
C ARG A 258 -13.53 10.14 16.59
N GLY A 259 -12.84 11.13 17.14
CA GLY A 259 -12.19 12.19 16.36
C GLY A 259 -10.84 12.53 16.98
N SER A 260 -9.84 12.80 16.13
CA SER A 260 -8.56 13.35 16.58
C SER A 260 -8.72 14.86 16.79
N LEU A 261 -8.64 15.33 18.04
CA LEU A 261 -8.79 16.76 18.35
C LEU A 261 -7.69 17.60 17.70
N GLU A 262 -6.48 17.04 17.61
CA GLU A 262 -5.34 17.64 16.92
C GLU A 262 -5.68 17.95 15.47
N TYR A 263 -6.17 16.94 14.74
CA TYR A 263 -6.52 17.07 13.34
C TYR A 263 -7.68 18.05 13.12
N LEU A 264 -8.74 17.91 13.91
CA LEU A 264 -9.94 18.73 13.77
C LEU A 264 -9.62 20.21 14.01
N PHE A 265 -8.75 20.51 14.99
CA PHE A 265 -8.29 21.86 15.29
C PHE A 265 -7.38 22.41 14.18
N ASN A 266 -6.33 21.67 13.82
CA ASN A 266 -5.31 22.15 12.88
C ASN A 266 -5.84 22.38 11.45
N LYS A 267 -7.03 21.87 11.12
CA LYS A 267 -7.68 22.10 9.84
C LYS A 267 -8.24 23.53 9.71
N HIS A 268 -8.75 24.08 10.81
CA HIS A 268 -9.36 25.42 10.88
C HIS A 268 -9.12 26.05 12.26
N PRO A 269 -7.85 26.29 12.66
CA PRO A 269 -7.54 26.80 14.00
C PRO A 269 -8.19 28.17 14.26
N GLU A 270 -8.40 28.97 13.22
CA GLU A 270 -9.05 30.28 13.27
C GLU A 270 -10.53 30.24 13.71
N MET A 271 -11.14 29.05 13.69
CA MET A 271 -12.56 28.88 13.98
C MET A 271 -12.84 28.42 15.41
N PHE A 272 -11.82 28.01 16.17
CA PHE A 272 -12.01 27.38 17.46
C PHE A 272 -11.10 28.03 18.51
N ASP A 273 -11.63 28.26 19.70
CA ASP A 273 -10.85 28.84 20.80
C ASP A 273 -9.83 27.84 21.39
N GLY A 274 -9.96 26.56 21.01
CA GLY A 274 -9.02 25.50 21.34
C GLY A 274 -9.58 24.10 21.11
N LYS A 275 -8.78 23.08 21.44
CA LYS A 275 -9.19 21.66 21.33
C LYS A 275 -10.37 21.30 22.25
N ALA A 276 -10.52 22.01 23.37
CA ALA A 276 -11.67 21.83 24.27
C ALA A 276 -12.99 22.34 23.67
N ASP A 277 -12.95 23.46 22.92
CA ASP A 277 -14.13 24.00 22.20
C ASP A 277 -14.68 22.96 21.22
N ILE A 278 -13.80 22.29 20.48
CA ILE A 278 -14.16 21.21 19.54
C ILE A 278 -14.93 20.08 20.24
N VAL A 279 -14.53 19.67 21.45
CA VAL A 279 -15.23 18.62 22.20
C VAL A 279 -16.66 19.05 22.54
N ASN A 280 -16.83 20.28 23.00
CA ASN A 280 -18.14 20.83 23.38
C ASN A 280 -19.04 20.99 22.16
N ILE A 281 -18.49 21.51 21.06
CA ILE A 281 -19.20 21.64 19.79
C ILE A 281 -19.67 20.28 19.28
N ILE A 282 -18.79 19.27 19.28
CA ILE A 282 -19.18 17.92 18.85
C ILE A 282 -20.34 17.44 19.71
N LYS A 283 -20.23 17.51 21.05
CA LYS A 283 -21.34 17.10 21.92
C LYS A 283 -22.65 17.85 21.60
N ASP A 284 -22.60 19.16 21.46
CA ASP A 284 -23.77 19.99 21.21
C ASP A 284 -24.47 19.68 19.87
N VAL A 285 -23.69 19.50 18.81
CA VAL A 285 -24.21 19.16 17.48
C VAL A 285 -24.81 17.76 17.46
N PHE A 286 -24.16 16.79 18.11
CA PHE A 286 -24.66 15.42 18.17
C PHE A 286 -25.88 15.27 19.09
N SER A 287 -26.02 16.08 20.13
CA SER A 287 -27.19 16.04 21.01
C SER A 287 -28.47 16.47 20.31
N ALA A 288 -28.42 17.50 19.46
CA ALA A 288 -29.59 18.06 18.78
C ALA A 288 -29.23 18.63 17.40
N PRO A 289 -29.02 17.77 16.38
CA PRO A 289 -28.70 18.24 15.05
C PRO A 289 -29.94 18.81 14.34
N ASP A 290 -29.74 19.87 13.57
CA ASP A 290 -30.77 20.42 12.69
C ASP A 290 -30.87 19.60 11.39
N ILE A 291 -29.71 19.27 10.80
CA ILE A 291 -29.62 18.60 9.50
C ILE A 291 -28.69 17.40 9.57
N ILE A 292 -29.09 16.31 8.92
CA ILE A 292 -28.24 15.15 8.64
C ILE A 292 -28.39 14.82 7.16
N LYS A 293 -27.27 14.79 6.43
CA LYS A 293 -27.27 14.54 4.97
C LYS A 293 -26.01 13.80 4.51
N PRO A 294 -26.03 13.12 3.36
CA PRO A 294 -24.82 12.55 2.77
C PRO A 294 -23.77 13.63 2.46
N ALA A 295 -22.48 13.30 2.59
CA ALA A 295 -21.39 14.22 2.29
C ALA A 295 -21.11 14.28 0.77
N THR A 296 -21.25 15.46 0.17
CA THR A 296 -21.09 15.68 -1.27
C THR A 296 -19.68 15.35 -1.79
N ARG A 297 -18.64 15.57 -0.97
CA ARG A 297 -17.22 15.44 -1.37
C ARG A 297 -16.51 14.23 -0.77
N ARG A 298 -17.19 13.41 0.04
CA ARG A 298 -16.61 12.24 0.71
C ARG A 298 -17.61 11.09 0.64
N SER A 299 -17.43 10.22 -0.36
CA SER A 299 -18.31 9.07 -0.59
C SER A 299 -18.45 8.21 0.67
N GLY A 300 -19.68 7.81 1.00
CA GLY A 300 -20.00 7.07 2.21
C GLY A 300 -19.91 7.86 3.51
N GLY A 301 -19.60 9.16 3.48
CA GLY A 301 -19.65 10.05 4.63
C GLY A 301 -21.02 10.72 4.80
N PHE A 302 -21.30 11.18 6.02
CA PHE A 302 -22.45 12.02 6.34
C PHE A 302 -21.99 13.33 6.95
N ILE A 303 -22.76 14.39 6.70
CA ILE A 303 -22.67 15.69 7.34
C ILE A 303 -23.81 15.82 8.34
N ILE A 304 -23.46 16.16 9.57
CA ILE A 304 -24.38 16.52 10.65
C ILE A 304 -24.16 18.00 10.93
N ALA A 305 -25.21 18.81 10.85
CA ALA A 305 -25.10 20.25 10.97
C ALA A 305 -26.13 20.83 11.95
N LYS A 306 -25.75 21.94 12.58
CA LYS A 306 -26.57 22.69 13.53
C LYS A 306 -26.36 24.18 13.33
N SER A 307 -27.43 24.97 13.38
CA SER A 307 -27.34 26.43 13.36
C SER A 307 -26.80 26.95 14.70
N ILE A 308 -25.93 27.95 14.65
CA ILE A 308 -25.34 28.59 15.84
C ILE A 308 -25.71 30.07 15.99
N ASP A 309 -26.05 30.74 14.88
CA ASP A 309 -26.51 32.13 14.89
C ASP A 309 -27.42 32.34 13.69
N ASP A 310 -28.72 32.38 13.94
CA ASP A 310 -29.73 32.52 12.89
C ASP A 310 -29.70 33.91 12.25
N LYS A 311 -29.36 34.96 13.03
CA LYS A 311 -29.27 36.34 12.51
C LYS A 311 -28.08 36.49 11.56
N LYS A 312 -26.93 35.94 11.94
CA LYS A 312 -25.70 35.96 11.12
C LYS A 312 -25.65 34.80 10.12
N LYS A 313 -26.68 33.94 10.09
CA LYS A 313 -26.77 32.74 9.26
C LYS A 313 -25.53 31.86 9.38
N LYS A 314 -25.07 31.60 10.60
CA LYS A 314 -23.91 30.74 10.87
C LYS A 314 -24.37 29.37 11.34
N MET A 315 -23.65 28.34 10.92
CA MET A 315 -23.84 26.95 11.29
C MET A 315 -22.51 26.28 11.59
N ILE A 316 -22.59 25.17 12.31
CA ILE A 316 -21.54 24.19 12.42
C ILE A 316 -21.90 22.99 11.56
N ASP A 317 -20.93 22.47 10.81
CA ASP A 317 -21.01 21.16 10.17
C ASP A 317 -19.96 20.21 10.74
N ILE A 318 -20.32 18.93 10.81
CA ILE A 318 -19.44 17.85 11.25
C ILE A 318 -19.57 16.70 10.26
N GLY A 319 -18.43 16.26 9.72
CA GLY A 319 -18.35 15.12 8.82
C GLY A 319 -18.00 13.84 9.56
N ILE A 320 -18.80 12.78 9.38
CA ILE A 320 -18.61 11.46 9.98
C ILE A 320 -18.68 10.33 8.94
N TYR A 321 -17.85 9.30 9.11
CA TYR A 321 -17.98 8.04 8.38
C TYR A 321 -18.76 7.00 9.21
N PRO A 322 -19.97 6.58 8.78
CA PRO A 322 -20.79 5.62 9.51
C PRO A 322 -20.16 4.23 9.63
N ASN A 323 -19.29 3.86 8.69
CA ASN A 323 -18.66 2.52 8.67
C ASN A 323 -17.61 2.32 9.77
N ASN A 324 -17.02 3.39 10.30
CA ASN A 324 -15.93 3.31 11.27
C ASN A 324 -16.03 4.32 12.43
N GLY A 325 -17.07 5.17 12.42
CA GLY A 325 -17.33 6.19 13.45
C GLY A 325 -16.29 7.31 13.50
N VAL A 326 -15.51 7.53 12.45
CA VAL A 326 -14.46 8.57 12.44
C VAL A 326 -15.04 9.92 12.03
N ILE A 327 -14.81 10.94 12.86
CA ILE A 327 -15.04 12.35 12.50
C ILE A 327 -13.89 12.82 11.62
N PHE A 328 -14.18 13.18 10.37
CA PHE A 328 -13.18 13.62 9.39
C PHE A 328 -13.20 15.14 9.15
N HIS A 329 -14.19 15.85 9.68
CA HIS A 329 -14.32 17.30 9.51
C HIS A 329 -15.17 17.93 10.61
N ILE A 330 -14.82 19.16 10.97
CA ILE A 330 -15.65 20.11 11.70
C ILE A 330 -15.41 21.50 11.11
N ASN A 331 -16.44 22.34 11.01
CA ASN A 331 -16.35 23.68 10.42
C ASN A 331 -17.37 24.64 11.01
N LYS A 332 -17.00 25.90 11.24
CA LYS A 332 -17.92 27.02 11.53
C LYS A 332 -18.07 27.85 10.24
N ARG A 333 -19.24 27.79 9.59
CA ARG A 333 -19.45 28.44 8.29
C ARG A 333 -20.81 29.14 8.19
N LYS A 334 -21.02 29.90 7.10
CA LYS A 334 -22.36 30.41 6.74
C LYS A 334 -23.27 29.26 6.32
N TRP A 335 -24.57 29.44 6.49
CA TRP A 335 -25.59 28.49 6.06
C TRP A 335 -25.42 28.12 4.58
N ASP A 336 -25.40 26.81 4.33
CA ASP A 336 -25.50 26.24 3.00
C ASP A 336 -26.96 26.23 2.50
N ALA A 337 -27.19 25.71 1.29
CA ALA A 337 -28.52 25.65 0.70
C ALA A 337 -29.49 24.84 1.58
N ASP A 338 -29.07 23.65 2.03
CA ASP A 338 -29.90 22.77 2.85
C ASP A 338 -30.28 23.41 4.19
N MET A 339 -29.36 24.13 4.84
CA MET A 339 -29.64 24.85 6.09
C MET A 339 -30.61 26.01 5.90
N ARG A 340 -30.52 26.72 4.77
CA ARG A 340 -31.49 27.77 4.43
C ARG A 340 -32.87 27.19 4.20
N GLU A 341 -32.97 26.08 3.50
CA GLU A 341 -34.24 25.41 3.22
C GLU A 341 -34.88 24.86 4.50
N PHE A 342 -34.11 24.18 5.34
CA PHE A 342 -34.57 23.70 6.64
C PHE A 342 -35.10 24.83 7.54
N LYS A 343 -34.40 25.97 7.59
CA LYS A 343 -34.81 27.12 8.39
C LYS A 343 -36.05 27.82 7.82
N LYS A 344 -36.23 27.85 6.49
CA LYS A 344 -37.47 28.34 5.86
C LYS A 344 -38.68 27.49 6.22
N GLY A 345 -38.54 26.17 6.30
CA GLY A 345 -39.64 25.27 6.69
C GLY A 345 -40.02 25.30 8.17
N LYS A 346 -39.30 26.07 9.00
CA LYS A 346 -39.55 26.26 10.44
C LYS A 346 -40.02 27.67 10.81
N GLN A 347 -39.97 28.61 9.87
CA GLN A 347 -40.58 29.94 9.97
C GLN A 347 -42.00 29.86 9.44
#